data_AF-A0A0K1PQ58-F1
#
_entry.id   AF-A0A0K1PQ58-F1
#
_cell.length_a   1.000
_cell.length_b   1.000
_cell.length_c   1.000
_cell.angle_alpha   90.00
_cell.angle_beta   90.00
_cell.angle_gamma   90.00
#
_symmetry.space_group_name_H-M   'P 1'
#
loop_
_entity.id
_entity.type
_entity.pdbx_description
1 polymer ?
#
loop_
_entity_poly.entity_id
_entity_poly.type
_entity_poly.pdbx_seq_one_letter_code
_entity_poly.pdbx_strand_id
1 'polypeptide(L)'
;MRTVRPKPLAPALNTLPLTPEEGFVLSRIDGRLSTRDLVALTGIEPQRIDQIVDKLASHGAVALDDDAAQAAPSGDTASLADFAAALGMDPSAFGGQPVPRRTEGAPESRSSYPPPAMAADAITVEAPVVDLEQLEAAPMELEEVHDDEPAAELEEVHDDEPSETSEASAEEDESEEAIGNQRNYRQIYETRFHTLPTDARVHAAQLATGADLLALCFDAEPRVVAAVLDNPTSGLEHARLIALHHRTSTGLEMISRHAQLVRDSLVERRLLRNPQLGEVVLTRIMTPKNVFQTYKIAIDREIPELTRVKSRGTLRKKFQTSPSEDRADLVMRTEGRCLALLTGCTFDARTTSILCGKTFNSVLFIQNLAKFSATPPPLLAHLMKQPFVRKMAPLKKLLLQHPNMPGDVKRQH
;
A
#
# COMPACT_ATOMS: atom_id res chain seq x y z
N MET A 1 -33.09 14.43 2.83
CA MET A 1 -32.36 13.51 3.73
C MET A 1 -31.41 14.37 4.52
N ARG A 2 -31.44 14.29 5.86
CA ARG A 2 -30.60 15.14 6.71
C ARG A 2 -29.14 14.70 6.59
N THR A 3 -28.29 15.58 6.09
CA THR A 3 -26.83 15.41 6.06
C THR A 3 -26.23 16.05 7.29
N VAL A 4 -25.25 15.36 7.87
CA VAL A 4 -24.74 15.64 9.22
C VAL A 4 -23.25 15.97 9.12
N ARG A 5 -22.85 17.18 9.54
CA ARG A 5 -21.45 17.64 9.41
C ARG A 5 -20.83 17.98 10.76
N PRO A 6 -19.58 17.56 11.05
CA PRO A 6 -18.92 17.93 12.29
C PRO A 6 -18.51 19.41 12.23
N LYS A 7 -18.69 20.15 13.33
CA LYS A 7 -18.31 21.57 13.41
C LYS A 7 -16.89 21.70 14.01
N PRO A 8 -15.91 22.27 13.28
CA PRO A 8 -14.50 22.25 13.68
C PRO A 8 -14.14 23.18 14.86
N LEU A 9 -15.09 23.99 15.35
CA LEU A 9 -14.91 24.99 16.42
C LEU A 9 -15.64 24.64 17.72
N ALA A 10 -16.05 23.38 17.91
CA ALA A 10 -16.68 22.96 19.15
C ALA A 10 -15.65 23.01 20.33
N PRO A 11 -16.07 23.43 21.53
CA PRO A 11 -15.24 23.30 22.74
C PRO A 11 -14.78 21.85 22.88
N ALA A 12 -13.56 21.64 23.40
CA ALA A 12 -12.89 20.35 23.46
C ALA A 12 -13.87 19.20 23.71
N LEU A 13 -13.91 18.21 22.80
CA LEU A 13 -14.84 17.07 22.82
C LEU A 13 -14.96 16.39 24.20
N ASN A 14 -13.90 16.49 25.00
CA ASN A 14 -13.79 15.95 26.36
C ASN A 14 -14.61 16.72 27.43
N THR A 15 -15.20 17.87 27.09
CA THR A 15 -15.99 18.71 28.01
C THR A 15 -17.50 18.57 27.83
N LEU A 16 -17.93 17.86 26.78
CA LEU A 16 -19.34 17.61 26.52
C LEU A 16 -19.81 16.39 27.33
N PRO A 17 -20.95 16.46 28.04
CA PRO A 17 -21.51 15.34 28.78
C PRO A 17 -22.16 14.33 27.81
N LEU A 18 -21.34 13.66 27.02
CA LEU A 18 -21.78 12.66 26.05
C LEU A 18 -21.86 11.29 26.70
N THR A 19 -22.93 10.55 26.38
CA THR A 19 -22.98 9.12 26.69
C THR A 19 -22.04 8.33 25.76
N PRO A 20 -21.64 7.10 26.12
CA PRO A 20 -20.82 6.26 25.24
C PRO A 20 -21.44 6.04 23.85
N GLU A 21 -22.77 5.94 23.78
CA GLU A 21 -23.52 5.81 22.52
C GLU A 21 -23.39 7.09 21.67
N GLU A 22 -23.54 8.27 22.26
CA GLU A 22 -23.42 9.56 21.58
C GLU A 22 -21.99 9.80 21.08
N GLY A 23 -20.99 9.47 21.90
CA GLY A 23 -19.59 9.54 21.51
C GLY A 23 -19.25 8.58 20.36
N PHE A 24 -19.85 7.39 20.36
CA PHE A 24 -19.68 6.43 19.27
C PHE A 24 -20.30 6.94 17.96
N VAL A 25 -21.53 7.48 17.99
CA VAL A 25 -22.16 8.08 16.80
C VAL A 25 -21.33 9.27 16.29
N LEU A 26 -20.87 10.15 17.18
CA LEU A 26 -20.05 11.30 16.84
C LEU A 26 -18.72 10.90 16.16
N SER A 27 -18.08 9.83 16.63
CA SER A 27 -16.84 9.30 16.02
C SER A 27 -17.00 8.81 14.58
N ARG A 28 -18.24 8.55 14.15
CA ARG A 28 -18.57 8.07 12.80
C ARG A 28 -19.00 9.19 11.85
N ILE A 29 -19.25 10.40 12.33
CA ILE A 29 -19.68 11.53 11.49
C ILE A 29 -18.45 12.13 10.80
N ASP A 30 -18.31 11.87 9.49
CA ASP A 30 -17.20 12.34 8.65
C ASP A 30 -17.56 13.57 7.77
N GLY A 31 -18.81 14.04 7.86
CA GLY A 31 -19.33 15.17 7.10
C GLY A 31 -19.96 14.84 5.74
N ARG A 32 -20.08 13.56 5.37
CA ARG A 32 -20.75 13.13 4.13
C ARG A 32 -21.92 12.18 4.35
N LEU A 33 -22.06 11.63 5.57
CA LEU A 33 -23.07 10.63 5.89
C LEU A 33 -24.45 11.26 6.13
N SER A 34 -25.48 10.55 5.66
CA SER A 34 -26.87 10.83 6.01
C SER A 34 -27.28 10.09 7.30
N THR A 35 -28.38 10.50 7.93
CA THR A 35 -28.92 9.78 9.11
C THR A 35 -29.20 8.30 8.82
N ARG A 36 -29.60 7.96 7.60
CA ARG A 36 -29.78 6.57 7.16
C ARG A 36 -28.48 5.78 7.10
N ASP A 37 -27.39 6.42 6.69
CA ASP A 37 -26.08 5.76 6.64
C ASP A 37 -25.53 5.54 8.05
N LEU A 38 -25.80 6.47 8.98
CA LEU A 38 -25.47 6.30 10.40
C LEU A 38 -26.22 5.11 11.02
N VAL A 39 -27.48 4.89 10.65
CA VAL A 39 -28.26 3.69 11.07
C VAL A 39 -27.58 2.42 10.59
N ALA A 40 -27.22 2.38 9.30
CA ALA A 40 -26.57 1.21 8.71
C ALA A 40 -25.19 0.92 9.31
N LEU A 41 -24.42 1.96 9.67
CA LEU A 41 -23.06 1.83 10.19
C LEU A 41 -23.00 1.51 11.69
N THR A 42 -23.94 2.01 12.47
CA THR A 42 -23.93 1.86 13.94
C THR A 42 -24.84 0.74 14.44
N GLY A 43 -25.83 0.31 13.63
CA GLY A 43 -26.84 -0.66 14.04
C GLY A 43 -27.85 -0.13 15.05
N ILE A 44 -27.84 1.19 15.32
CA ILE A 44 -28.76 1.84 16.26
C ILE A 44 -30.08 2.15 15.53
N GLU A 45 -31.18 2.06 16.27
CA GLU A 45 -32.52 2.33 15.74
C GLU A 45 -32.63 3.77 15.15
N PRO A 46 -33.31 3.95 14.01
CA PRO A 46 -33.43 5.25 13.34
C PRO A 46 -33.95 6.38 14.24
N GLN A 47 -34.99 6.12 15.03
CA GLN A 47 -35.56 7.12 15.95
C GLN A 47 -34.54 7.58 17.00
N ARG A 48 -33.66 6.66 17.44
CA ARG A 48 -32.63 6.93 18.44
C ARG A 48 -31.48 7.73 17.85
N ILE A 49 -31.09 7.47 16.60
CA ILE A 49 -30.08 8.25 15.89
C ILE A 49 -30.55 9.69 15.67
N ASP A 50 -31.81 9.90 15.28
CA ASP A 50 -32.33 11.26 15.11
C ASP A 50 -32.27 12.04 16.43
N GLN A 51 -32.64 11.42 17.56
CA GLN A 51 -32.49 12.04 18.90
C GLN A 51 -31.04 12.38 19.26
N ILE A 52 -30.10 11.48 18.96
CA ILE A 52 -28.67 11.69 19.23
C ILE A 52 -28.13 12.83 18.36
N VAL A 53 -28.50 12.87 17.08
CA VAL A 53 -28.07 13.92 16.13
C VAL A 53 -28.63 15.28 16.52
N ASP A 54 -29.92 15.36 16.91
CA ASP A 54 -30.54 16.60 17.39
C ASP A 54 -29.88 17.09 18.69
N LYS A 55 -29.52 16.16 19.59
CA LYS A 55 -28.79 16.49 20.83
C LYS A 55 -27.35 16.95 20.54
N LEU A 56 -26.64 16.32 19.61
CA LEU A 56 -25.29 16.76 19.21
C LEU A 56 -25.31 18.13 18.52
N ALA A 57 -26.37 18.42 17.76
CA ALA A 57 -26.59 19.73 17.15
C ALA A 57 -26.86 20.82 18.20
N SER A 58 -27.69 20.53 19.22
CA SER A 58 -27.96 21.50 20.30
C SER A 58 -26.73 21.81 21.15
N HIS A 59 -25.79 20.87 21.25
CA HIS A 59 -24.50 21.07 21.90
C HIS A 59 -23.44 21.71 20.98
N GLY A 60 -23.79 22.03 19.73
CA GLY A 60 -22.89 22.67 18.77
C GLY A 60 -21.78 21.78 18.22
N ALA A 61 -21.82 20.47 18.48
CA ALA A 61 -20.83 19.51 17.97
C ALA A 61 -21.00 19.23 16.47
N VAL A 62 -22.23 19.37 15.98
CA VAL A 62 -22.65 18.97 14.64
C VAL A 62 -23.54 20.05 14.02
N ALA A 63 -23.39 20.30 12.72
CA ALA A 63 -24.26 21.15 11.92
C ALA A 63 -25.18 20.29 11.04
N LEU A 64 -26.45 20.67 10.98
CA LEU A 64 -27.46 20.07 10.12
C LEU A 64 -27.64 20.96 8.89
N ASP A 65 -27.57 20.38 7.69
CA ASP A 65 -27.67 21.15 6.44
C ASP A 65 -29.08 21.78 6.22
N ASP A 66 -30.07 21.50 7.08
CA ASP A 66 -31.38 22.17 7.05
C ASP A 66 -31.30 23.65 7.54
N ASP A 67 -30.27 24.02 8.31
CA ASP A 67 -30.06 25.40 8.82
C ASP A 67 -29.26 26.30 7.84
N ALA A 68 -28.66 25.73 6.79
CA ALA A 68 -27.84 26.48 5.84
C ALA A 68 -28.65 27.36 4.87
N ALA A 69 -29.99 27.23 4.86
CA ALA A 69 -30.87 28.05 4.03
C ALA A 69 -31.19 29.44 4.64
N GLN A 70 -30.78 29.73 5.88
CA GLN A 70 -31.12 30.99 6.55
C GLN A 70 -29.95 31.83 7.09
N ALA A 71 -28.70 31.42 6.81
CA ALA A 71 -27.52 32.19 7.20
C ALA A 71 -26.45 32.22 6.10
N ALA A 72 -26.76 32.88 4.97
CA ALA A 72 -25.75 33.42 4.07
C ALA A 72 -25.71 34.94 4.24
N PRO A 73 -24.60 35.56 4.66
CA PRO A 73 -24.37 36.96 4.30
C PRO A 73 -24.21 37.02 2.78
N SER A 74 -24.97 37.90 2.16
CA SER A 74 -24.88 38.25 0.74
C SER A 74 -23.43 38.63 0.38
N GLY A 75 -22.71 37.68 -0.21
CA GLY A 75 -21.40 37.88 -0.79
C GLY A 75 -21.55 38.47 -2.19
N ASP A 76 -21.50 39.80 -2.25
CA ASP A 76 -20.99 40.48 -3.43
C ASP A 76 -19.60 39.91 -3.74
N THR A 77 -19.46 39.35 -4.93
CA THR A 77 -18.17 38.93 -5.46
C THR A 77 -17.33 40.19 -5.66
N ALA A 78 -16.41 40.46 -4.73
CA ALA A 78 -15.37 41.47 -4.90
C ALA A 78 -14.62 41.18 -6.20
N SER A 79 -14.78 42.08 -7.15
CA SER A 79 -14.13 42.02 -8.45
C SER A 79 -12.62 42.05 -8.27
N LEU A 80 -11.91 41.32 -9.13
CA LEU A 80 -10.44 41.32 -9.18
C LEU A 80 -9.86 42.75 -9.35
N ALA A 81 -10.67 43.70 -9.82
CA ALA A 81 -10.35 45.12 -9.92
C ALA A 81 -10.21 45.83 -8.56
N ASP A 82 -10.99 45.42 -7.54
CA ASP A 82 -10.93 46.05 -6.19
C ASP A 82 -9.68 45.61 -5.42
N PHE A 83 -9.18 44.40 -5.68
CA PHE A 83 -7.93 43.92 -5.09
C PHE A 83 -6.70 44.62 -5.69
N ALA A 84 -6.75 44.99 -6.98
CA ALA A 84 -5.69 45.77 -7.64
C ALA A 84 -5.65 47.22 -7.13
N ALA A 85 -6.82 47.82 -6.85
CA ALA A 85 -6.91 49.16 -6.27
C ALA A 85 -6.36 49.24 -4.83
N ALA A 86 -6.57 48.20 -4.02
CA ALA A 86 -6.05 48.13 -2.64
C ALA A 86 -4.51 48.03 -2.55
N LEU A 87 -3.84 47.60 -3.62
CA LEU A 87 -2.38 47.51 -3.72
C LEU A 87 -1.74 48.72 -4.42
N GLY A 88 -2.53 49.74 -4.79
CA GLY A 88 -2.04 50.95 -5.45
C GLY A 88 -1.44 50.70 -6.84
N MET A 89 -1.82 49.61 -7.51
CA MET A 89 -1.31 49.27 -8.84
C MET A 89 -2.32 49.67 -9.92
N ASP A 90 -1.85 50.35 -10.97
CA ASP A 90 -2.67 50.84 -12.08
C ASP A 90 -3.13 49.66 -12.98
N PRO A 91 -4.44 49.37 -13.09
CA PRO A 91 -4.95 48.23 -13.85
C PRO A 91 -4.85 48.39 -15.38
N SER A 92 -4.43 49.56 -15.88
CA SER A 92 -4.31 49.81 -17.32
C SER A 92 -3.04 49.23 -17.97
N ALA A 93 -2.09 48.71 -17.17
CA ALA A 93 -0.81 48.15 -17.67
C ALA A 93 -0.91 46.73 -18.27
N PHE A 94 -2.06 46.03 -18.13
CA PHE A 94 -2.23 44.64 -18.59
C PHE A 94 -3.13 44.49 -19.83
N GLY A 95 -3.50 45.60 -20.49
CA GLY A 95 -4.28 45.60 -21.72
C GLY A 95 -3.47 45.19 -22.95
N GLY A 96 -3.16 43.90 -23.09
CA GLY A 96 -2.60 43.33 -24.31
C GLY A 96 -3.58 43.45 -25.49
N GLN A 97 -3.10 43.98 -26.62
CA GLN A 97 -3.90 44.13 -27.85
C GLN A 97 -4.49 42.80 -28.33
N PRO A 98 -5.72 42.80 -28.87
CA PRO A 98 -6.33 41.61 -29.46
C PRO A 98 -5.63 41.23 -30.77
N VAL A 99 -4.98 40.07 -30.77
CA VAL A 99 -4.40 39.45 -31.97
C VAL A 99 -5.54 38.93 -32.87
N PRO A 100 -5.57 39.25 -34.17
CA PRO A 100 -6.66 38.82 -35.05
C PRO A 100 -6.63 37.31 -35.33
N ARG A 101 -7.82 36.69 -35.23
CA ARG A 101 -8.11 35.31 -35.63
C ARG A 101 -7.76 35.09 -37.11
N ARG A 102 -6.85 34.14 -37.37
CA ARG A 102 -6.55 33.63 -38.71
C ARG A 102 -7.42 32.41 -39.00
N THR A 103 -8.13 32.46 -40.12
CA THR A 103 -9.02 31.45 -40.67
C THR A 103 -8.27 30.27 -41.30
N GLU A 104 -8.90 29.10 -41.17
CA GLU A 104 -8.86 27.83 -41.90
C GLU A 104 -7.74 27.53 -42.93
N GLY A 105 -7.18 26.32 -42.82
CA GLY A 105 -6.39 25.64 -43.85
C GLY A 105 -6.41 24.11 -43.65
N ALA A 106 -6.78 23.41 -44.72
CA ALA A 106 -7.04 21.97 -44.88
C ALA A 106 -5.83 21.03 -44.62
N PRO A 107 -6.04 19.70 -44.46
CA PRO A 107 -4.97 18.75 -44.19
C PRO A 107 -4.25 18.31 -45.47
N GLU A 108 -2.98 18.68 -45.63
CA GLU A 108 -2.11 18.11 -46.65
C GLU A 108 -1.38 16.86 -46.13
N SER A 109 -1.68 15.77 -46.83
CA SER A 109 -0.97 14.50 -46.84
C SER A 109 0.45 14.68 -47.38
N ARG A 110 1.48 14.32 -46.60
CA ARG A 110 2.82 14.00 -47.12
C ARG A 110 3.41 12.78 -46.42
N SER A 111 3.20 11.65 -47.08
CA SER A 111 4.13 10.53 -47.19
C SER A 111 5.57 11.01 -47.40
N SER A 112 6.56 10.36 -46.75
CA SER A 112 7.86 9.94 -47.30
C SER A 112 8.90 9.77 -46.18
N TYR A 113 8.99 8.59 -45.57
CA TYR A 113 10.25 8.13 -44.97
C TYR A 113 10.54 6.71 -45.46
N PRO A 114 11.70 6.47 -46.10
CA PRO A 114 12.09 5.15 -46.57
C PRO A 114 12.60 4.28 -45.40
N PRO A 115 12.32 2.96 -45.41
CA PRO A 115 12.88 2.04 -44.43
C PRO A 115 14.37 1.75 -44.73
N PRO A 116 15.25 1.68 -43.72
CA PRO A 116 16.61 1.22 -43.91
C PRO A 116 16.67 -0.29 -44.16
N ALA A 117 17.45 -0.60 -45.19
CA ALA A 117 17.94 -1.87 -45.72
C ALA A 117 17.91 -3.10 -44.79
N MET A 118 17.39 -4.19 -45.37
CA MET A 118 17.63 -5.55 -44.95
C MET A 118 19.11 -5.89 -45.10
N ALA A 119 19.76 -6.28 -44.00
CA ALA A 119 20.96 -7.11 -44.03
C ALA A 119 20.53 -8.53 -43.67
N ALA A 120 20.49 -9.37 -44.70
CA ALA A 120 20.39 -10.81 -44.57
C ALA A 120 21.80 -11.34 -44.29
N ASP A 121 22.05 -11.80 -43.06
CA ASP A 121 23.11 -12.76 -42.80
C ASP A 121 22.48 -14.05 -42.29
N ALA A 122 22.54 -15.05 -43.16
CA ALA A 122 22.22 -16.43 -42.89
C ALA A 122 23.32 -17.01 -42.00
N ILE A 123 23.00 -17.27 -40.74
CA ILE A 123 23.80 -18.17 -39.90
C ILE A 123 23.03 -19.49 -39.83
N THR A 124 23.43 -20.39 -40.71
CA THR A 124 23.10 -21.81 -40.69
C THR A 124 23.86 -22.43 -39.51
N VAL A 125 23.17 -22.77 -38.42
CA VAL A 125 23.74 -23.63 -37.38
C VAL A 125 23.20 -25.04 -37.61
N GLU A 126 24.08 -25.90 -38.10
CA GLU A 126 23.88 -27.34 -38.19
C GLU A 126 23.58 -27.92 -36.79
N ALA A 127 22.44 -28.58 -36.66
CA ALA A 127 22.14 -29.44 -35.53
C ALA A 127 22.90 -30.78 -35.71
N PRO A 128 23.60 -31.28 -34.67
CA PRO A 128 24.07 -32.66 -34.70
C PRO A 128 22.88 -33.60 -34.47
N VAL A 129 22.65 -34.44 -35.49
CA VAL A 129 21.81 -35.63 -35.44
C VAL A 129 22.42 -36.58 -34.42
N VAL A 130 21.71 -36.84 -33.32
CA VAL A 130 21.99 -37.99 -32.45
C VAL A 130 20.86 -38.97 -32.64
N ASP A 131 21.15 -39.95 -33.47
CA ASP A 131 20.36 -41.15 -33.68
C ASP A 131 20.81 -42.18 -32.63
N LEU A 132 19.91 -42.52 -31.71
CA LEU A 132 20.09 -43.66 -30.80
C LEU A 132 18.71 -44.25 -30.49
N GLU A 133 18.15 -44.90 -31.51
CA GLU A 133 17.34 -46.09 -31.31
C GLU A 133 18.17 -47.13 -30.55
N GLN A 134 17.64 -47.61 -29.42
CA GLN A 134 17.83 -48.92 -28.78
C GLN A 134 17.83 -48.78 -27.25
N LEU A 135 16.64 -48.78 -26.65
CA LEU A 135 16.46 -49.40 -25.34
C LEU A 135 15.18 -50.21 -25.37
N GLU A 136 15.39 -51.51 -25.38
CA GLU A 136 14.41 -52.59 -25.38
C GLU A 136 13.51 -52.54 -24.15
N ALA A 137 12.27 -52.97 -24.37
CA ALA A 137 11.26 -53.19 -23.36
C ALA A 137 11.64 -54.36 -22.44
N ALA A 138 11.55 -54.13 -21.13
CA ALA A 138 11.40 -55.20 -20.14
C ALA A 138 10.08 -54.99 -19.38
N PRO A 139 9.26 -56.04 -19.18
CA PRO A 139 7.98 -55.95 -18.49
C PRO A 139 8.22 -55.97 -16.98
N MET A 140 7.61 -55.04 -16.24
CA MET A 140 7.55 -55.13 -14.79
C MET A 140 6.13 -55.51 -14.38
N GLU A 141 6.07 -56.62 -13.65
CA GLU A 141 4.91 -57.36 -13.20
C GLU A 141 4.02 -56.54 -12.26
N LEU A 142 2.71 -56.78 -12.42
CA LEU A 142 1.65 -56.35 -11.52
C LEU A 142 1.65 -57.26 -10.30
N GLU A 143 1.92 -56.70 -9.12
CA GLU A 143 1.65 -57.36 -7.85
C GLU A 143 0.40 -56.74 -7.22
N GLU A 144 -0.68 -57.51 -7.20
CA GLU A 144 -1.91 -57.23 -6.47
C GLU A 144 -1.67 -57.44 -4.97
N VAL A 145 -1.91 -56.42 -4.14
CA VAL A 145 -2.05 -56.60 -2.69
C VAL A 145 -3.34 -55.93 -2.24
N HIS A 146 -4.23 -56.75 -1.69
CA HIS A 146 -5.51 -56.39 -1.10
C HIS A 146 -5.37 -55.62 0.22
N ASP A 147 -6.40 -54.80 0.48
CA ASP A 147 -6.67 -54.00 1.66
C ASP A 147 -6.65 -54.80 2.98
N ASP A 148 -6.08 -54.21 4.03
CA ASP A 148 -6.73 -54.15 5.34
C ASP A 148 -6.15 -52.99 6.19
N GLU A 149 -7.06 -52.10 6.58
CA GLU A 149 -6.89 -50.99 7.53
C GLU A 149 -6.58 -51.53 8.95
N PRO A 150 -5.89 -50.78 9.84
CA PRO A 150 -6.60 -49.72 10.55
C PRO A 150 -5.79 -48.44 10.81
N ALA A 151 -6.54 -47.36 10.97
CA ALA A 151 -6.12 -46.01 11.33
C ALA A 151 -5.06 -45.92 12.46
N ALA A 152 -3.94 -45.24 12.15
CA ALA A 152 -3.02 -44.68 13.13
C ALA A 152 -2.46 -43.34 12.61
N GLU A 153 -2.67 -42.31 13.44
CA GLU A 153 -1.99 -41.02 13.58
C GLU A 153 -1.00 -40.59 12.48
N LEU A 154 -1.38 -39.53 11.75
CA LEU A 154 -0.55 -38.82 10.77
C LEU A 154 0.60 -38.09 11.48
N GLU A 155 1.79 -38.68 11.45
CA GLU A 155 3.06 -37.96 11.63
C GLU A 155 3.29 -37.00 10.45
N GLU A 156 3.50 -35.72 10.77
CA GLU A 156 3.90 -34.69 9.81
C GLU A 156 5.30 -35.01 9.27
N VAL A 157 5.37 -35.44 8.00
CA VAL A 157 6.62 -35.56 7.27
C VAL A 157 7.09 -34.17 6.87
N HIS A 158 8.15 -33.72 7.54
CA HIS A 158 8.88 -32.49 7.25
C HIS A 158 9.71 -32.70 5.99
N ASP A 159 9.30 -32.10 4.87
CA ASP A 159 10.07 -32.10 3.62
C ASP A 159 11.13 -30.99 3.68
N ASP A 160 12.38 -31.39 3.50
CA ASP A 160 13.60 -30.63 3.72
C ASP A 160 13.97 -29.87 2.43
N GLU A 161 13.51 -28.63 2.29
CA GLU A 161 14.07 -27.61 1.38
C GLU A 161 14.53 -26.40 2.20
N PRO A 162 15.63 -25.72 1.81
CA PRO A 162 16.29 -24.71 2.63
C PRO A 162 15.37 -23.51 2.83
N SER A 163 14.78 -23.49 4.01
CA SER A 163 13.89 -22.48 4.51
C SER A 163 14.59 -21.10 4.51
N GLU A 164 14.20 -20.19 3.61
CA GLU A 164 14.41 -18.74 3.74
C GLU A 164 13.55 -18.18 4.89
N THR A 165 13.63 -18.81 6.06
CA THR A 165 12.86 -18.52 7.27
C THR A 165 13.74 -17.91 8.36
N SER A 166 15.00 -17.61 8.02
CA SER A 166 15.95 -16.88 8.88
C SER A 166 15.67 -15.38 9.05
N GLU A 167 14.68 -14.80 8.35
CA GLU A 167 14.26 -13.40 8.57
C GLU A 167 13.01 -13.25 9.45
N ALA A 168 12.32 -14.35 9.78
CA ALA A 168 11.14 -14.35 10.65
C ALA A 168 11.48 -14.61 12.13
N SER A 169 12.70 -15.07 12.44
CA SER A 169 13.16 -15.37 13.80
C SER A 169 13.79 -14.18 14.55
N ALA A 170 13.68 -12.96 14.03
CA ALA A 170 14.20 -11.74 14.66
C ALA A 170 13.11 -10.94 15.41
N GLU A 171 11.94 -11.53 15.66
CA GLU A 171 10.75 -10.81 16.16
C GLU A 171 10.38 -11.01 17.64
N GLU A 172 11.19 -11.67 18.47
CA GLU A 172 10.82 -11.86 19.89
C GLU A 172 11.89 -11.49 20.94
N ASP A 173 13.00 -10.85 20.57
CA ASP A 173 14.00 -10.38 21.54
C ASP A 173 14.04 -8.84 21.64
N GLU A 174 12.91 -8.20 21.94
CA GLU A 174 13.01 -7.03 22.83
C GLU A 174 13.16 -7.57 24.25
N SER A 175 14.39 -8.00 24.57
CA SER A 175 14.75 -8.48 25.91
C SER A 175 14.20 -7.52 26.97
N GLU A 176 13.76 -8.06 28.11
CA GLU A 176 13.25 -7.24 29.22
C GLU A 176 14.25 -6.11 29.60
N GLU A 177 15.54 -6.37 29.40
CA GLU A 177 16.63 -5.42 29.53
C GLU A 177 16.52 -4.23 28.55
N ALA A 178 16.21 -4.46 27.27
CA ALA A 178 16.02 -3.40 26.28
C ALA A 178 14.83 -2.51 26.63
N ILE A 179 13.73 -3.09 27.11
CA ILE A 179 12.54 -2.36 27.55
C ILE A 179 12.86 -1.55 28.82
N GLY A 180 13.60 -2.14 29.76
CA GLY A 180 14.08 -1.47 30.97
C GLY A 180 14.98 -0.27 30.66
N ASN A 181 15.92 -0.44 29.73
CA ASN A 181 16.83 0.61 29.27
C ASN A 181 16.07 1.76 28.60
N GLN A 182 15.08 1.47 27.75
CA GLN A 182 14.23 2.49 27.14
C GLN A 182 13.48 3.33 28.18
N ARG A 183 12.92 2.71 29.23
CA ARG A 183 12.26 3.43 30.32
C ARG A 183 13.23 4.36 31.04
N ASN A 184 14.48 3.92 31.25
CA ASN A 184 15.53 4.73 31.85
C ASN A 184 15.85 5.96 30.98
N TYR A 185 16.06 5.79 29.68
CA TYR A 185 16.33 6.91 28.76
C TYR A 185 15.20 7.94 28.74
N ARG A 186 13.94 7.48 28.78
CA ARG A 186 12.78 8.37 28.87
C ARG A 186 12.78 9.18 30.17
N GLN A 187 13.11 8.55 31.29
CA GLN A 187 13.21 9.24 32.58
C GLN A 187 14.33 10.30 32.58
N ILE A 188 15.48 9.98 32.00
CA ILE A 188 16.59 10.93 31.81
C ILE A 188 16.12 12.13 30.97
N TYR A 189 15.39 11.89 29.88
CA TYR A 189 14.85 12.95 29.03
C TYR A 189 13.91 13.89 29.79
N GLU A 190 12.91 13.34 30.46
CA GLU A 190 11.88 14.14 31.17
C GLU A 190 12.50 14.97 32.31
N THR A 191 13.50 14.42 33.01
CA THR A 191 14.10 15.08 34.17
C THR A 191 15.17 16.12 33.80
N ARG A 192 15.98 15.86 32.77
CA ARG A 192 17.16 16.68 32.45
C ARG A 192 17.01 17.56 31.22
N PHE A 193 16.27 17.11 30.21
CA PHE A 193 16.26 17.76 28.90
C PHE A 193 14.94 18.43 28.57
N HIS A 194 13.79 17.84 28.93
CA HIS A 194 12.48 18.33 28.48
C HIS A 194 12.18 19.79 28.85
N THR A 195 12.63 20.26 30.00
CA THR A 195 12.42 21.64 30.49
C THR A 195 13.36 22.67 29.86
N LEU A 196 14.42 22.22 29.17
CA LEU A 196 15.39 23.10 28.55
C LEU A 196 14.83 23.72 27.25
N PRO A 197 15.21 24.97 26.92
CA PRO A 197 14.84 25.57 25.65
C PRO A 197 15.42 24.77 24.48
N THR A 198 14.75 24.83 23.33
CA THR A 198 15.13 24.06 22.13
C THR A 198 16.60 24.21 21.74
N ASP A 199 17.14 25.43 21.70
CA ASP A 199 18.54 25.62 21.31
C ASP A 199 19.53 25.00 22.31
N ALA A 200 19.20 24.96 23.60
CA ALA A 200 20.01 24.27 24.61
C ALA A 200 19.95 22.74 24.43
N ARG A 201 18.79 22.18 24.06
CA ARG A 201 18.66 20.75 23.75
C ARG A 201 19.42 20.37 22.48
N VAL A 202 19.39 21.23 21.45
CA VAL A 202 20.18 21.06 20.22
C VAL A 202 21.67 21.03 20.55
N HIS A 203 22.16 22.00 21.34
CA HIS A 203 23.57 22.01 21.77
C HIS A 203 23.92 20.80 22.63
N ALA A 204 23.04 20.38 23.54
CA ALA A 204 23.22 19.17 24.32
C ALA A 204 23.33 17.93 23.43
N ALA A 205 22.49 17.80 22.39
CA ALA A 205 22.52 16.68 21.46
C ALA A 205 23.84 16.58 20.67
N GLN A 206 24.52 17.70 20.41
CA GLN A 206 25.81 17.70 19.71
C GLN A 206 26.97 17.18 20.58
N LEU A 207 26.86 17.30 21.91
CA LEU A 207 27.94 16.98 22.84
C LEU A 207 27.66 15.76 23.71
N ALA A 208 26.38 15.36 23.84
CA ALA A 208 25.97 14.24 24.66
C ALA A 208 26.54 12.92 24.11
N THR A 209 26.73 11.97 25.03
CA THR A 209 27.21 10.61 24.75
C THR A 209 26.46 9.62 25.62
N GLY A 210 26.41 8.35 25.21
CA GLY A 210 25.82 7.27 26.00
C GLY A 210 24.32 7.48 26.26
N ALA A 211 23.89 7.24 27.50
CA ALA A 211 22.47 7.30 27.89
C ALA A 211 21.83 8.69 27.68
N ASP A 212 22.61 9.77 27.80
CA ASP A 212 22.11 11.13 27.58
C ASP A 212 21.77 11.38 26.10
N LEU A 213 22.57 10.84 25.18
CA LEU A 213 22.30 10.94 23.74
C LEU A 213 21.08 10.08 23.36
N LEU A 214 20.95 8.88 23.93
CA LEU A 214 19.78 8.01 23.75
C LEU A 214 18.51 8.64 24.34
N ALA A 215 18.61 9.38 25.45
CA ALA A 215 17.48 10.13 26.01
C ALA A 215 16.99 11.23 25.05
N LEU A 216 17.91 11.94 24.39
CA LEU A 216 17.58 12.99 23.42
C LEU A 216 16.91 12.46 22.14
N CYS A 217 16.93 11.14 21.87
CA CYS A 217 16.15 10.52 20.79
C CYS A 217 14.62 10.63 20.99
N PHE A 218 14.15 10.87 22.22
CA PHE A 218 12.72 11.02 22.54
C PHE A 218 12.20 12.46 22.36
N ASP A 219 13.06 13.38 21.93
CA ASP A 219 12.66 14.75 21.64
C ASP A 219 11.68 14.81 20.46
N ALA A 220 10.67 15.68 20.57
CA ALA A 220 9.69 15.88 19.51
C ALA A 220 10.16 16.90 18.45
N GLU A 221 11.17 17.70 18.78
CA GLU A 221 11.67 18.79 17.94
C GLU A 221 12.62 18.26 16.85
N PRO A 222 12.30 18.42 15.55
CA PRO A 222 13.12 17.89 14.46
C PRO A 222 14.57 18.41 14.46
N ARG A 223 14.80 19.64 14.94
CA ARG A 223 16.15 20.22 15.06
C ARG A 223 17.03 19.46 16.05
N VAL A 224 16.46 18.96 17.14
CA VAL A 224 17.20 18.17 18.14
C VAL A 224 17.54 16.80 17.55
N VAL A 225 16.59 16.16 16.88
CA VAL A 225 16.82 14.87 16.21
C VAL A 225 17.90 14.97 15.13
N ALA A 226 17.88 16.04 14.33
CA ALA A 226 18.96 16.29 13.36
C ALA A 226 20.32 16.35 14.06
N ALA A 227 20.43 17.10 15.17
CA ALA A 227 21.66 17.19 15.94
C ALA A 227 22.08 15.85 16.58
N VAL A 228 21.13 15.02 17.03
CA VAL A 228 21.41 13.66 17.52
C VAL A 228 21.96 12.78 16.40
N LEU A 229 21.43 12.86 15.18
CA LEU A 229 21.89 12.05 14.05
C LEU A 229 23.23 12.52 13.47
N ASP A 230 23.53 13.82 13.57
CA ASP A 230 24.82 14.41 13.17
C ASP A 230 25.92 14.25 14.25
N ASN A 231 25.57 13.81 15.46
CA ASN A 231 26.53 13.57 16.53
C ASN A 231 27.50 12.42 16.13
N PRO A 232 28.84 12.58 16.29
CA PRO A 232 29.83 11.57 15.90
C PRO A 232 29.69 10.21 16.60
N THR A 233 29.08 10.19 17.78
CA THR A 233 28.81 8.97 18.56
C THR A 233 27.44 8.36 18.28
N SER A 234 26.66 9.01 17.40
CA SER A 234 25.38 8.50 16.93
C SER A 234 25.54 7.26 16.05
N GLY A 235 24.50 6.43 16.03
CA GLY A 235 24.56 5.12 15.39
C GLY A 235 23.17 4.52 15.19
N LEU A 236 23.13 3.24 14.84
CA LEU A 236 21.87 2.54 14.51
C LEU A 236 20.89 2.52 15.69
N GLU A 237 21.36 2.37 16.92
CA GLU A 237 20.49 2.35 18.11
C GLU A 237 19.67 3.65 18.24
N HIS A 238 20.33 4.80 18.08
CA HIS A 238 19.69 6.11 18.08
C HIS A 238 18.64 6.21 16.96
N ALA A 239 19.01 5.83 15.74
CA ALA A 239 18.10 5.84 14.59
C ALA A 239 16.88 4.95 14.80
N ARG A 240 17.06 3.76 15.41
CA ARG A 240 16.00 2.82 15.73
C ARG A 240 15.06 3.34 16.81
N LEU A 241 15.55 4.07 17.82
CA LEU A 241 14.71 4.72 18.83
C LEU A 241 13.88 5.85 18.21
N ILE A 242 14.52 6.71 17.41
CA ILE A 242 13.83 7.81 16.70
C ILE A 242 12.77 7.24 15.76
N ALA A 243 13.11 6.22 14.96
CA ALA A 243 12.18 5.59 14.02
C ALA A 243 10.92 5.08 14.71
N LEU A 244 11.06 4.48 15.89
CA LEU A 244 9.95 3.90 16.64
C LEU A 244 9.08 4.95 17.37
N HIS A 245 9.70 5.97 17.93
CA HIS A 245 9.02 6.84 18.91
C HIS A 245 8.81 8.28 18.47
N HIS A 246 9.44 8.73 17.37
CA HIS A 246 9.30 10.12 16.96
C HIS A 246 7.86 10.44 16.56
N ARG A 247 7.37 11.61 16.99
CA ARG A 247 5.95 11.97 16.94
C ARG A 247 5.57 12.87 15.77
N THR A 248 6.51 13.25 14.92
CA THR A 248 6.25 14.08 13.73
C THR A 248 6.93 13.50 12.50
N SER A 249 6.29 13.67 11.34
CA SER A 249 6.84 13.25 10.04
C SER A 249 8.15 13.96 9.72
N THR A 250 8.25 15.27 10.04
CA THR A 250 9.45 16.08 9.80
C THR A 250 10.67 15.57 10.55
N GLY A 251 10.51 15.08 11.79
CA GLY A 251 11.65 14.48 12.50
C GLY A 251 12.05 13.11 11.94
N LEU A 252 11.08 12.30 11.50
CA LEU A 252 11.37 11.02 10.82
C LEU A 252 12.09 11.24 9.47
N GLU A 253 11.82 12.35 8.79
CA GLU A 253 12.55 12.74 7.58
C GLU A 253 14.02 13.00 7.84
N MET A 254 14.44 13.34 9.08
CA MET A 254 15.86 13.50 9.40
C MET A 254 16.61 12.18 9.23
N ILE A 255 16.01 11.04 9.63
CA ILE A 255 16.59 9.71 9.37
C ILE A 255 16.80 9.49 7.87
N SER A 256 15.85 9.94 7.04
CA SER A 256 15.89 9.71 5.60
C SER A 256 17.02 10.44 4.86
N ARG A 257 17.62 11.45 5.49
CA ARG A 257 18.80 12.17 4.98
C ARG A 257 20.05 11.29 5.01
N HIS A 258 20.12 10.33 5.93
CA HIS A 258 21.23 9.40 6.06
C HIS A 258 20.86 8.07 5.42
N ALA A 259 21.19 7.89 4.14
CA ALA A 259 20.80 6.71 3.36
C ALA A 259 21.26 5.39 4.00
N GLN A 260 22.38 5.38 4.72
CA GLN A 260 22.89 4.21 5.45
C GLN A 260 21.96 3.77 6.59
N LEU A 261 21.27 4.71 7.25
CA LEU A 261 20.35 4.40 8.34
C LEU A 261 19.06 3.77 7.82
N VAL A 262 18.54 4.28 6.69
CA VAL A 262 17.32 3.73 6.05
C VAL A 262 17.54 2.34 5.47
N ARG A 263 18.79 1.97 5.16
CA ARG A 263 19.15 0.63 4.67
C ARG A 263 19.16 -0.44 5.77
N ASP A 264 19.21 -0.04 7.05
CA ASP A 264 19.10 -0.98 8.16
C ASP A 264 17.67 -1.53 8.23
N SER A 265 17.55 -2.86 8.22
CA SER A 265 16.26 -3.56 8.18
C SER A 265 15.39 -3.24 9.39
N LEU A 266 16.00 -3.07 10.58
CA LEU A 266 15.26 -2.78 11.80
C LEU A 266 14.81 -1.31 11.86
N VAL A 267 15.63 -0.36 11.42
CA VAL A 267 15.19 1.04 11.22
C VAL A 267 14.03 1.10 10.23
N GLU A 268 14.13 0.41 9.09
CA GLU A 268 13.09 0.39 8.08
C GLU A 268 11.75 -0.15 8.63
N ARG A 269 11.80 -1.30 9.32
CA ARG A 269 10.63 -1.91 9.97
C ARG A 269 10.00 -0.97 10.99
N ARG A 270 10.82 -0.33 11.85
CA ARG A 270 10.32 0.62 12.87
C ARG A 270 9.73 1.88 12.23
N LEU A 271 10.32 2.39 11.16
CA LEU A 271 9.75 3.49 10.37
C LEU A 271 8.39 3.12 9.78
N LEU A 272 8.28 1.93 9.18
CA LEU A 272 7.03 1.44 8.58
C LEU A 272 5.91 1.24 9.60
N ARG A 273 6.25 0.82 10.83
CA ARG A 273 5.28 0.68 11.94
C ARG A 273 4.90 2.01 12.59
N ASN A 274 5.66 3.09 12.35
CA ASN A 274 5.39 4.39 12.95
C ASN A 274 4.17 5.09 12.30
N PRO A 275 3.11 5.44 13.06
CA PRO A 275 1.92 6.12 12.53
C PRO A 275 2.18 7.51 11.92
N GLN A 276 3.31 8.13 12.28
CA GLN A 276 3.69 9.47 11.82
C GLN A 276 4.55 9.44 10.55
N LEU A 277 4.71 8.27 9.93
CA LEU A 277 5.49 8.11 8.71
C LEU A 277 4.95 8.99 7.57
N GLY A 278 5.79 9.93 7.13
CA GLY A 278 5.50 10.80 5.99
C GLY A 278 5.68 10.12 4.63
N GLU A 279 5.06 10.70 3.59
CA GLU A 279 5.13 10.20 2.21
C GLU A 279 6.57 10.16 1.66
N VAL A 280 7.38 11.17 2.02
CA VAL A 280 8.77 11.30 1.57
C VAL A 280 9.60 10.11 2.05
N VAL A 281 9.51 9.79 3.34
CA VAL A 281 10.24 8.67 3.94
C VAL A 281 9.71 7.34 3.42
N LEU A 282 8.38 7.17 3.32
CA LEU A 282 7.78 5.97 2.74
C LEU A 282 8.28 5.74 1.30
N THR A 283 8.29 6.79 0.47
CA THR A 283 8.81 6.71 -0.90
C THR A 283 10.28 6.30 -0.92
N ARG A 284 11.10 6.83 -0.01
CA ARG A 284 12.53 6.48 0.11
C ARG A 284 12.74 5.01 0.45
N ILE A 285 11.92 4.47 1.37
CA ILE A 285 11.93 3.06 1.75
C ILE A 285 11.45 2.17 0.60
N MET A 286 10.35 2.56 -0.05
CA MET A 286 9.69 1.73 -1.06
C MET A 286 10.39 1.74 -2.41
N THR A 287 11.03 2.84 -2.81
CA THR A 287 11.64 2.99 -4.15
C THR A 287 12.62 1.87 -4.49
N PRO A 288 13.64 1.53 -3.66
CA PRO A 288 14.61 0.49 -4.00
C PRO A 288 14.05 -0.93 -3.98
N LYS A 289 12.85 -1.14 -3.41
CA LYS A 289 12.27 -2.48 -3.26
C LYS A 289 11.73 -3.03 -4.58
N ASN A 290 11.86 -4.34 -4.79
CA ASN A 290 11.18 -4.98 -5.92
C ASN A 290 9.66 -5.08 -5.67
N VAL A 291 8.91 -5.56 -6.67
CA VAL A 291 7.45 -5.67 -6.58
C VAL A 291 7.00 -6.66 -5.49
N PHE A 292 7.78 -7.71 -5.23
CA PHE A 292 7.49 -8.72 -4.20
C PHE A 292 7.67 -8.19 -2.77
N GLN A 293 8.77 -7.50 -2.49
CA GLN A 293 9.00 -6.81 -1.22
C GLN A 293 7.95 -5.72 -0.98
N THR A 294 7.56 -5.01 -2.04
CA THR A 294 6.47 -4.02 -1.98
C THR A 294 5.14 -4.68 -1.61
N TYR A 295 4.86 -5.88 -2.13
CA TYR A 295 3.69 -6.66 -1.75
C TYR A 295 3.72 -7.06 -0.26
N LYS A 296 4.86 -7.55 0.26
CA LYS A 296 5.02 -7.90 1.68
C LYS A 296 4.62 -6.73 2.60
N ILE A 297 5.11 -5.52 2.31
CA ILE A 297 4.76 -4.29 3.05
C ILE A 297 3.26 -3.98 2.95
N ALA A 298 2.64 -4.18 1.79
CA ALA A 298 1.23 -3.84 1.57
C ALA A 298 0.24 -4.75 2.33
N ILE A 299 0.67 -5.94 2.75
CA ILE A 299 -0.16 -6.93 3.49
C ILE A 299 0.17 -7.03 4.98
N ASP A 300 1.34 -6.53 5.40
CA ASP A 300 1.79 -6.55 6.79
C ASP A 300 0.73 -5.94 7.71
N ARG A 301 0.41 -6.58 8.84
CA ARG A 301 -0.65 -6.12 9.76
C ARG A 301 -0.17 -5.14 10.81
N GLU A 302 1.12 -5.05 11.04
CA GLU A 302 1.71 -4.17 12.04
C GLU A 302 1.97 -2.78 11.48
N ILE A 303 1.96 -2.64 10.16
CA ILE A 303 2.03 -1.36 9.47
C ILE A 303 0.66 -0.65 9.58
N PRO A 304 0.62 0.63 10.00
CA PRO A 304 -0.61 1.42 10.07
C PRO A 304 -1.39 1.42 8.75
N GLU A 305 -2.73 1.34 8.82
CA GLU A 305 -3.57 1.18 7.63
C GLU A 305 -3.34 2.29 6.59
N LEU A 306 -3.14 3.54 7.03
CA LEU A 306 -2.83 4.65 6.13
C LEU A 306 -1.58 4.39 5.28
N THR A 307 -0.51 3.88 5.91
CA THR A 307 0.74 3.50 5.24
C THR A 307 0.52 2.32 4.31
N ARG A 308 -0.30 1.33 4.69
CA ARG A 308 -0.64 0.20 3.81
C ARG A 308 -1.42 0.62 2.59
N VAL A 309 -2.40 1.51 2.72
CA VAL A 309 -3.19 2.04 1.60
C VAL A 309 -2.28 2.72 0.57
N LYS A 310 -1.35 3.55 1.03
CA LYS A 310 -0.32 4.18 0.18
C LYS A 310 0.59 3.14 -0.47
N SER A 311 1.04 2.16 0.31
CA SER A 311 1.88 1.06 -0.18
C SER A 311 1.19 0.22 -1.26
N ARG A 312 -0.13 -0.03 -1.13
CA ARG A 312 -0.95 -0.67 -2.18
C ARG A 312 -1.01 0.17 -3.46
N GLY A 313 -1.05 1.50 -3.34
CA GLY A 313 -0.93 2.42 -4.48
C GLY A 313 0.41 2.27 -5.22
N THR A 314 1.51 2.27 -4.46
CA THR A 314 2.86 2.02 -5.00
C THR A 314 2.99 0.62 -5.61
N LEU A 315 2.41 -0.40 -4.98
CA LEU A 315 2.38 -1.77 -5.50
C LEU A 315 1.74 -1.83 -6.89
N ARG A 316 0.56 -1.21 -7.08
CA ARG A 316 -0.12 -1.20 -8.38
C ARG A 316 0.74 -0.51 -9.46
N LYS A 317 1.30 0.66 -9.14
CA LYS A 317 2.19 1.38 -10.06
C LYS A 317 3.40 0.52 -10.42
N LYS A 318 4.08 -0.06 -9.43
CA LYS A 318 5.23 -0.94 -9.65
C LYS A 318 4.86 -2.17 -10.47
N PHE A 319 3.74 -2.82 -10.17
CA PHE A 319 3.30 -3.99 -10.92
C PHE A 319 3.08 -3.67 -12.40
N GLN A 320 2.56 -2.49 -12.74
CA GLN A 320 2.35 -2.09 -14.13
C GLN A 320 3.65 -1.73 -14.87
N THR A 321 4.67 -1.24 -14.16
CA THR A 321 5.94 -0.82 -14.78
C THR A 321 7.08 -1.84 -14.64
N SER A 322 6.86 -2.94 -13.90
CA SER A 322 7.87 -3.99 -13.72
C SER A 322 7.98 -4.88 -14.97
N PRO A 323 9.14 -5.51 -15.20
CA PRO A 323 9.30 -6.53 -16.25
C PRO A 323 8.25 -7.65 -16.13
N SER A 324 7.84 -8.22 -17.25
CA SER A 324 6.80 -9.26 -17.29
C SER A 324 7.19 -10.51 -16.48
N GLU A 325 8.49 -10.80 -16.36
CA GLU A 325 9.06 -11.86 -15.54
C GLU A 325 8.76 -11.65 -14.05
N ASP A 326 9.07 -10.48 -13.51
CA ASP A 326 8.83 -10.13 -12.11
C ASP A 326 7.34 -10.13 -11.77
N ARG A 327 6.50 -9.73 -12.73
CA ARG A 327 5.04 -9.74 -12.58
C ARG A 327 4.50 -11.16 -12.48
N ALA A 328 4.96 -12.05 -13.38
CA ALA A 328 4.58 -13.46 -13.36
C ALA A 328 5.10 -14.14 -12.09
N ASP A 329 6.36 -13.87 -11.71
CA ASP A 329 7.01 -14.39 -10.52
C ASP A 329 6.24 -13.99 -9.24
N LEU A 330 5.85 -12.72 -9.09
CA LEU A 330 4.99 -12.26 -7.99
C LEU A 330 3.68 -13.05 -7.93
N VAL A 331 3.01 -13.21 -9.06
CA VAL A 331 1.72 -13.92 -9.13
C VAL A 331 1.90 -15.38 -8.74
N MET A 332 2.95 -16.05 -9.21
CA MET A 332 3.25 -17.44 -8.88
C MET A 332 3.65 -17.61 -7.40
N ARG A 333 4.62 -16.83 -6.90
CA ARG A 333 5.10 -16.91 -5.50
C ARG A 333 4.01 -16.66 -4.47
N THR A 334 3.04 -15.82 -4.80
CA THR A 334 1.93 -15.50 -3.89
C THR A 334 0.72 -16.38 -4.09
N GLU A 335 0.78 -17.37 -4.98
CA GLU A 335 -0.37 -18.14 -5.44
C GLU A 335 -1.56 -17.23 -5.84
N GLY A 336 -1.26 -16.10 -6.48
CA GLY A 336 -2.25 -15.14 -6.93
C GLY A 336 -2.91 -14.33 -5.81
N ARG A 337 -2.51 -14.48 -4.54
CA ARG A 337 -3.03 -13.69 -3.42
C ARG A 337 -2.77 -12.20 -3.61
N CYS A 338 -1.71 -11.83 -4.33
CA CYS A 338 -1.44 -10.43 -4.68
C CYS A 338 -2.53 -9.78 -5.55
N LEU A 339 -3.29 -10.58 -6.31
CA LEU A 339 -4.26 -10.08 -7.29
C LEU A 339 -5.41 -9.29 -6.64
N ALA A 340 -5.76 -9.61 -5.38
CA ALA A 340 -6.76 -8.86 -4.61
C ALA A 340 -6.37 -7.39 -4.37
N LEU A 341 -5.06 -7.08 -4.37
CA LEU A 341 -4.54 -5.71 -4.20
C LEU A 341 -4.29 -5.00 -5.54
N LEU A 342 -4.35 -5.74 -6.65
CA LEU A 342 -4.04 -5.29 -8.00
C LEU A 342 -5.30 -4.97 -8.82
N THR A 343 -6.42 -4.67 -8.18
CA THR A 343 -7.63 -4.20 -8.85
C THR A 343 -7.32 -3.02 -9.77
N GLY A 344 -7.75 -3.10 -11.03
CA GLY A 344 -7.46 -2.13 -12.08
C GLY A 344 -6.13 -2.34 -12.81
N CYS A 345 -5.30 -3.31 -12.41
CA CYS A 345 -4.14 -3.74 -13.18
C CYS A 345 -4.53 -4.82 -14.20
N THR A 346 -3.77 -4.94 -15.28
CA THR A 346 -3.96 -5.96 -16.33
C THR A 346 -2.67 -6.75 -16.53
N PHE A 347 -2.73 -7.95 -17.09
CA PHE A 347 -1.52 -8.63 -17.56
C PHE A 347 -1.19 -8.21 -18.99
N ASP A 348 0.10 -8.02 -19.27
CA ASP A 348 0.56 -7.88 -20.66
C ASP A 348 0.63 -9.26 -21.36
N ALA A 349 0.83 -9.24 -22.67
CA ALA A 349 0.88 -10.47 -23.47
C ALA A 349 2.00 -11.41 -23.03
N ARG A 350 3.15 -10.85 -22.61
CA ARG A 350 4.32 -11.64 -22.20
C ARG A 350 4.14 -12.31 -20.84
N THR A 351 3.62 -11.60 -19.84
CA THR A 351 3.23 -12.15 -18.52
C THR A 351 2.22 -13.27 -18.72
N THR A 352 1.22 -13.04 -19.59
CA THR A 352 0.22 -14.06 -19.93
C THR A 352 0.86 -15.30 -20.53
N SER A 353 1.78 -15.12 -21.49
CA SER A 353 2.51 -16.22 -22.12
C SER A 353 3.36 -17.01 -21.12
N ILE A 354 4.06 -16.34 -20.20
CA ILE A 354 4.84 -16.98 -19.14
C ILE A 354 3.93 -17.85 -18.26
N LEU A 355 2.77 -17.32 -17.84
CA LEU A 355 1.80 -18.07 -17.02
C LEU A 355 1.18 -19.25 -17.80
N CYS A 356 0.88 -19.08 -19.09
CA CYS A 356 0.40 -20.18 -19.94
C CYS A 356 1.48 -21.25 -20.17
N GLY A 357 2.77 -20.92 -20.06
CA GLY A 357 3.86 -21.88 -20.18
C GLY A 357 4.00 -22.81 -18.97
N LYS A 358 3.17 -22.67 -17.94
CA LYS A 358 3.23 -23.44 -16.69
C LYS A 358 2.00 -24.32 -16.50
N THR A 359 2.20 -25.42 -15.80
CA THR A 359 1.15 -26.32 -15.31
C THR A 359 0.85 -25.99 -13.85
N PHE A 360 -0.42 -25.87 -13.47
CA PHE A 360 -0.81 -25.51 -12.11
C PHE A 360 -1.63 -26.62 -11.46
N ASN A 361 -1.22 -27.02 -10.27
CA ASN A 361 -1.94 -28.00 -9.44
C ASN A 361 -2.50 -27.35 -8.14
N SER A 362 -2.30 -26.04 -7.94
CA SER A 362 -2.81 -25.31 -6.78
C SER A 362 -4.24 -24.83 -7.01
N VAL A 363 -5.17 -25.37 -6.22
CA VAL A 363 -6.57 -24.95 -6.19
C VAL A 363 -6.66 -23.45 -5.88
N LEU A 364 -5.88 -22.97 -4.91
CA LEU A 364 -5.89 -21.57 -4.48
C LEU A 364 -5.44 -20.64 -5.62
N PHE A 365 -4.38 -21.01 -6.33
CA PHE A 365 -3.88 -20.24 -7.47
C PHE A 365 -4.93 -20.08 -8.57
N ILE A 366 -5.57 -21.18 -8.96
CA ILE A 366 -6.61 -21.19 -10.00
C ILE A 366 -7.81 -20.37 -9.56
N GLN A 367 -8.25 -20.48 -8.29
CA GLN A 367 -9.34 -19.68 -7.75
C GLN A 367 -9.02 -18.18 -7.76
N ASN A 368 -7.79 -17.80 -7.41
CA ASN A 368 -7.38 -16.38 -7.40
C ASN A 368 -7.35 -15.81 -8.82
N LEU A 369 -6.83 -16.55 -9.80
CA LEU A 369 -6.91 -16.16 -11.21
C LEU A 369 -8.35 -16.08 -11.70
N ALA A 370 -9.21 -17.02 -11.31
CA ALA A 370 -10.63 -17.00 -11.69
C ALA A 370 -11.45 -15.92 -10.98
N LYS A 371 -10.94 -15.29 -9.91
CA LYS A 371 -11.59 -14.14 -9.24
C LYS A 371 -11.05 -12.80 -9.74
N PHE A 372 -9.86 -12.79 -10.32
CA PHE A 372 -9.24 -11.57 -10.83
C PHE A 372 -9.88 -11.16 -12.16
N SER A 373 -10.67 -10.09 -12.15
CA SER A 373 -11.47 -9.65 -13.31
C SER A 373 -10.66 -9.32 -14.56
N ALA A 374 -9.38 -8.99 -14.41
CA ALA A 374 -8.48 -8.69 -15.52
C ALA A 374 -7.67 -9.91 -15.98
N THR A 375 -8.02 -11.13 -15.55
CA THR A 375 -7.40 -12.35 -16.06
C THR A 375 -7.65 -12.47 -17.57
N PRO A 376 -6.59 -12.58 -18.40
CA PRO A 376 -6.71 -12.60 -19.84
C PRO A 376 -7.43 -13.85 -20.37
N PRO A 377 -8.23 -13.73 -21.46
CA PRO A 377 -8.91 -14.87 -22.09
C PRO A 377 -7.99 -16.05 -22.45
N PRO A 378 -6.75 -15.85 -22.99
CA PRO A 378 -5.85 -16.95 -23.30
C PRO A 378 -5.45 -17.76 -22.06
N LEU A 379 -5.23 -17.09 -20.92
CA LEU A 379 -4.88 -17.76 -19.67
C LEU A 379 -6.06 -18.58 -19.13
N LEU A 380 -7.28 -18.06 -19.19
CA LEU A 380 -8.48 -18.80 -18.80
C LEU A 380 -8.69 -20.05 -19.66
N ALA A 381 -8.50 -19.93 -20.98
CA ALA A 381 -8.58 -21.07 -21.89
C ALA A 381 -7.48 -22.12 -21.59
N HIS A 382 -6.27 -21.68 -21.24
CA HIS A 382 -5.19 -22.56 -20.81
C HIS A 382 -5.55 -23.32 -19.52
N LEU A 383 -6.02 -22.61 -18.49
CA LEU A 383 -6.44 -23.23 -17.22
C LEU A 383 -7.50 -24.31 -17.44
N MET A 384 -8.50 -24.06 -18.29
CA MET A 384 -9.55 -25.04 -18.63
C MET A 384 -9.04 -26.29 -19.33
N LYS A 385 -7.88 -26.20 -20.02
CA LYS A 385 -7.24 -27.35 -20.65
C LYS A 385 -6.42 -28.19 -19.68
N GLN A 386 -6.08 -27.67 -18.50
CA GLN A 386 -5.24 -28.38 -17.55
C GLN A 386 -5.95 -29.64 -17.02
N PRO A 387 -5.26 -30.80 -16.98
CA PRO A 387 -5.84 -32.05 -16.50
C PRO A 387 -6.43 -31.94 -15.10
N PHE A 388 -5.76 -31.19 -14.21
CA PHE A 388 -6.20 -30.96 -12.84
C PHE A 388 -7.56 -30.25 -12.78
N VAL A 389 -7.74 -29.16 -13.53
CA VAL A 389 -8.99 -28.39 -13.59
C VAL A 389 -10.13 -29.23 -14.19
N ARG A 390 -9.84 -30.03 -15.22
CA ARG A 390 -10.86 -30.89 -15.86
C ARG A 390 -11.46 -31.92 -14.89
N LYS A 391 -10.66 -32.44 -13.96
CA LYS A 391 -11.10 -33.38 -12.93
C LYS A 391 -11.88 -32.69 -11.80
N MET A 392 -11.65 -31.40 -11.56
CA MET A 392 -12.27 -30.65 -10.47
C MET A 392 -13.46 -29.80 -10.94
N ALA A 393 -14.68 -30.37 -10.85
CA ALA A 393 -15.91 -29.69 -11.26
C ALA A 393 -16.13 -28.29 -10.63
N PRO A 394 -15.81 -28.02 -9.34
CA PRO A 394 -15.96 -26.69 -8.76
C PRO A 394 -15.08 -25.62 -9.44
N LEU A 395 -13.82 -25.96 -9.76
CA LEU A 395 -12.90 -25.05 -10.45
C LEU A 395 -13.36 -24.77 -11.88
N LYS A 396 -13.81 -25.82 -12.58
CA LYS A 396 -14.38 -25.69 -13.92
C LYS A 396 -15.57 -24.72 -13.93
N LYS A 397 -16.51 -24.89 -13.00
CA LYS A 397 -17.68 -24.01 -12.86
C LYS A 397 -17.27 -22.56 -12.60
N LEU A 398 -16.31 -22.35 -11.69
CA LEU A 398 -15.80 -21.02 -11.37
C LEU A 398 -15.18 -20.33 -12.58
N LEU A 399 -14.35 -21.03 -13.35
CA LEU A 399 -13.71 -20.51 -14.56
C LEU A 399 -14.73 -20.17 -15.66
N LEU A 400 -15.73 -21.04 -15.89
CA LEU A 400 -16.77 -20.81 -16.90
C LEU A 400 -17.64 -19.57 -16.58
N GLN A 401 -17.79 -19.23 -15.30
CA GLN A 401 -18.49 -18.03 -14.85
C GLN A 401 -17.68 -16.74 -15.05
N HIS A 402 -16.38 -16.83 -15.37
CA HIS A 402 -15.54 -15.66 -15.54
C HIS A 402 -16.00 -14.80 -16.74
N PRO A 403 -16.05 -13.46 -16.60
CA PRO A 403 -16.49 -12.56 -17.67
C PRO A 403 -15.63 -12.67 -18.93
N ASN A 404 -14.32 -12.79 -18.79
CA ASN A 404 -13.38 -12.86 -19.93
C ASN A 404 -13.19 -14.27 -20.51
N MET A 405 -13.94 -15.28 -20.05
CA MET A 405 -13.79 -16.64 -20.57
C MET A 405 -14.23 -16.71 -22.04
N PRO A 406 -13.37 -17.20 -22.97
CA PRO A 406 -13.70 -17.28 -24.40
C PRO A 406 -14.98 -18.06 -24.68
N GLY A 407 -15.78 -17.56 -25.62
CA GLY A 407 -17.06 -18.16 -26.00
C GLY A 407 -16.92 -19.60 -26.50
N ASP A 408 -15.87 -19.92 -27.26
CA ASP A 408 -15.66 -21.26 -27.81
C ASP A 408 -15.42 -22.29 -26.72
N VAL A 409 -14.67 -21.92 -25.67
CA VAL A 409 -14.41 -22.78 -24.51
C VAL A 409 -15.70 -22.99 -23.71
N LYS A 410 -16.56 -21.96 -23.59
CA LYS A 410 -17.87 -22.08 -22.95
C LYS A 410 -18.83 -23.00 -23.70
N ARG A 411 -18.69 -23.15 -25.03
CA ARG A 411 -19.56 -24.03 -25.82
C ARG A 411 -19.13 -25.50 -25.76
N GLN A 412 -17.86 -25.76 -25.47
CA GLN A 412 -17.29 -27.12 -25.39
C GLN A 412 -17.58 -27.83 -24.05
N HIS A 413 -18.21 -27.14 -23.10
CA HIS A 413 -18.33 -27.56 -21.70
C HIS A 413 -19.68 -27.18 -21.13
#